data_AF-A0A090GDR8-F1
#
_entry.id   AF-A0A090GDR8-F1
#
_cell.length_a   1.000
_cell.length_b   1.000
_cell.length_c   1.000
_cell.angle_alpha   90.00
_cell.angle_beta   90.00
_cell.angle_gamma   90.00
#
_symmetry.space_group_name_H-M   'P 1'
#
loop_
_entity.id
_entity.type
_entity.pdbx_description
1 polymer ?
#
loop_
_entity_poly.entity_id
_entity_poly.type
_entity_poly.pdbx_seq_one_letter_code
_entity_poly.pdbx_strand_id
1 'polypeptide(L)'
;MVAKADVQKFFKAYEKVYNDAIAGNVDMDDFGAMYSTGFVSVTPAGVITGENGPQFKDVMKNGFEAYRAMGSKTMTCKDVLVTTIDQDHCVAKVQWSGEYERKDKSPVTIDFEVDYLIERRDGSLKVFG
;
A
#
# COMPACT_ATOMS: atom_id res chain seq x y z
N MET A 1 4.47 -19.20 -10.38
CA MET A 1 3.19 -18.51 -10.58
C MET A 1 2.82 -17.86 -9.27
N VAL A 2 2.54 -16.56 -9.28
CA VAL A 2 1.99 -15.85 -8.12
C VAL A 2 0.59 -16.38 -7.83
N ALA A 3 0.41 -17.05 -6.70
CA ALA A 3 -0.88 -17.61 -6.32
C ALA A 3 -1.78 -16.53 -5.70
N LYS A 4 -3.07 -16.53 -6.03
CA LYS A 4 -4.05 -15.57 -5.49
C LYS A 4 -4.03 -15.52 -3.95
N ALA A 5 -3.92 -16.68 -3.30
CA ALA A 5 -3.86 -16.77 -1.83
C ALA A 5 -2.62 -16.07 -1.25
N ASP A 6 -1.48 -16.11 -1.92
CA ASP A 6 -0.26 -15.43 -1.48
C ASP A 6 -0.43 -13.90 -1.57
N VAL A 7 -1.08 -13.42 -2.62
CA VAL A 7 -1.36 -11.98 -2.81
C VAL A 7 -2.37 -11.49 -1.77
N GLN A 8 -3.42 -12.26 -1.50
CA GLN A 8 -4.39 -11.95 -0.44
C GLN A 8 -3.71 -11.90 0.93
N LYS A 9 -2.83 -12.85 1.23
CA LYS A 9 -2.02 -12.85 2.46
C LYS A 9 -1.09 -11.63 2.53
N PHE A 10 -0.45 -11.28 1.42
CA PHE A 10 0.39 -10.09 1.32
C PHE A 10 -0.39 -8.81 1.64
N PHE A 11 -1.58 -8.62 1.08
CA PHE A 11 -2.37 -7.42 1.36
C PHE A 11 -2.98 -7.38 2.77
N LYS A 12 -3.16 -8.52 3.42
CA LYS A 12 -3.49 -8.55 4.86
C LYS A 12 -2.31 -8.12 5.73
N ALA A 13 -1.08 -8.48 5.35
CA ALA A 13 0.11 -7.95 6.00
C ALA A 13 0.30 -6.45 5.69
N TYR A 14 0.08 -6.05 4.44
CA TYR A 14 0.14 -4.65 4.01
C TYR A 14 -0.86 -3.78 4.80
N GLU A 15 -2.11 -4.24 4.96
CA GLU A 15 -3.13 -3.60 5.80
C GLU A 15 -2.62 -3.36 7.22
N LYS A 16 -1.98 -4.36 7.83
CA LYS A 16 -1.41 -4.21 9.17
C LYS A 16 -0.32 -3.14 9.22
N VAL A 17 0.68 -3.22 8.34
CA VAL A 17 1.79 -2.26 8.31
C VAL A 17 1.28 -0.84 8.03
N TYR A 18 0.31 -0.69 7.13
CA TYR A 18 -0.31 0.58 6.80
C TYR A 18 -1.06 1.18 8.00
N ASN A 19 -1.81 0.37 8.76
CA ASN A 19 -2.49 0.83 9.96
C ASN A 19 -1.52 1.15 11.10
N ASP A 20 -0.45 0.36 11.27
CA ASP A 20 0.63 0.70 12.20
C ASP A 20 1.25 2.06 11.82
N ALA A 21 1.33 2.36 10.51
CA ALA A 21 1.82 3.64 10.01
C ALA A 21 0.86 4.79 10.27
N ILE A 22 -0.45 4.61 10.06
CA ILE A 22 -1.47 5.58 10.46
C ILE A 22 -1.44 5.83 11.96
N ALA A 23 -1.21 4.80 12.78
CA ALA A 23 -1.10 4.94 14.23
C ALA A 23 0.21 5.61 14.69
N GLY A 24 1.19 5.78 13.80
CA GLY A 24 2.51 6.36 14.11
C GLY A 24 3.48 5.37 14.76
N ASN A 25 3.24 4.06 14.65
CA ASN A 25 3.99 3.00 15.32
C ASN A 25 4.83 2.13 14.38
N VAL A 26 4.79 2.40 13.08
CA VAL A 26 5.43 1.56 12.06
C VAL A 26 6.94 1.69 12.06
N ASP A 27 7.62 0.58 11.79
CA ASP A 27 9.00 0.58 11.33
C ASP A 27 9.04 0.82 9.81
N MET A 28 9.72 1.88 9.37
CA MET A 28 9.85 2.19 7.94
C MET A 28 10.64 1.12 7.18
N ASP A 29 11.39 0.26 7.88
CA ASP A 29 12.04 -0.91 7.29
C ASP A 29 11.03 -1.98 6.91
N ASP A 30 10.01 -2.22 7.74
CA ASP A 30 8.90 -3.14 7.44
C ASP A 30 8.10 -2.64 6.23
N PHE A 31 7.84 -1.33 6.15
CA PHE A 31 7.16 -0.75 5.00
C PHE A 31 8.01 -0.86 3.73
N GLY A 32 9.30 -0.51 3.81
CA GLY A 32 10.25 -0.66 2.70
C GLY A 32 10.38 -2.11 2.22
N ALA A 33 10.29 -3.09 3.12
CA ALA A 33 10.32 -4.50 2.78
C ALA A 33 9.11 -4.96 1.95
N MET A 34 8.05 -4.17 1.84
CA MET A 34 6.89 -4.48 0.98
C MET A 34 7.06 -4.00 -0.46
N TYR A 35 8.11 -3.22 -0.77
CA TYR A 35 8.35 -2.61 -2.08
C TYR A 35 9.58 -3.18 -2.77
N SER A 36 9.54 -3.21 -4.11
CA SER A 36 10.66 -3.58 -4.97
C SER A 36 11.81 -2.57 -4.86
N THR A 37 12.96 -2.88 -5.46
CA THR A 37 14.12 -1.97 -5.54
C THR A 37 13.76 -0.67 -6.28
N GLY A 38 12.93 -0.76 -7.31
CA GLY A 38 12.43 0.38 -8.06
C GLY A 38 10.92 0.24 -8.23
N PHE A 39 10.21 1.37 -8.27
CA PHE A 39 8.76 1.37 -8.39
C PHE A 39 8.26 2.55 -9.21
N VAL A 40 7.07 2.38 -9.77
CA VAL A 40 6.26 3.43 -10.39
C VAL A 40 5.07 3.73 -9.48
N SER A 41 4.52 4.93 -9.53
CA SER A 41 3.26 5.26 -8.88
C SER A 41 2.52 6.27 -9.73
N VAL A 42 1.19 6.22 -9.69
CA VAL A 42 0.33 7.16 -10.39
C VAL A 42 -0.51 7.90 -9.36
N THR A 43 -0.45 9.22 -9.42
CA THR A 43 -1.26 10.11 -8.59
C THR A 43 -1.97 11.14 -9.49
N PRO A 44 -2.93 11.93 -8.98
CA PRO A 44 -3.50 13.04 -9.76
C PRO A 44 -2.46 14.04 -10.28
N ALA A 45 -1.26 14.10 -9.68
CA ALA A 45 -0.17 14.95 -10.13
C ALA A 45 0.61 14.36 -11.33
N GLY A 46 0.43 13.06 -11.63
CA GLY A 46 1.08 12.37 -12.75
C GLY A 46 1.72 11.04 -12.36
N VAL A 47 2.55 10.53 -13.28
CA VAL A 47 3.35 9.31 -13.11
C VAL A 47 4.68 9.66 -12.46
N ILE A 48 5.06 8.91 -11.42
CA ILE A 48 6.28 9.10 -10.65
C ILE A 48 7.03 7.77 -10.64
N THR A 49 8.35 7.83 -10.78
CA THR A 49 9.24 6.67 -10.58
C THR A 49 10.16 6.93 -9.39
N GLY A 50 10.50 5.89 -8.64
CA GLY A 50 11.38 6.00 -7.49
C GLY A 50 12.17 4.73 -7.22
N GLU A 51 13.17 4.86 -6.36
CA GLU A 51 13.96 3.75 -5.83
C GLU A 51 13.67 3.58 -4.34
N ASN A 52 13.60 2.32 -3.90
CA ASN A 52 13.44 1.97 -2.50
C ASN A 52 14.80 2.08 -1.78
N GLY A 53 15.04 3.27 -1.22
CA GLY A 53 16.24 3.61 -0.47
C GLY A 53 15.94 4.55 0.71
N PRO A 54 16.96 5.19 1.31
CA PRO A 54 16.76 6.07 2.46
C PRO A 54 15.73 7.19 2.21
N GLN A 55 15.75 7.81 1.03
CA GLN A 55 14.81 8.86 0.66
C GLN A 55 13.36 8.38 0.56
N PHE A 56 13.14 7.12 0.18
CA PHE A 56 11.79 6.54 0.11
C PHE A 56 11.14 6.49 1.49
N LYS A 57 11.91 6.10 2.52
CA LYS A 57 11.42 6.04 3.90
C LYS A 57 10.97 7.41 4.39
N ASP A 58 11.75 8.45 4.10
CA ASP A 58 11.40 9.84 4.47
C ASP A 58 10.13 10.31 3.76
N VAL A 59 10.01 10.04 2.45
CA VAL A 59 8.81 10.37 1.67
C VAL A 59 7.57 9.65 2.20
N MET A 60 7.69 8.35 2.51
CA MET A 60 6.57 7.58 3.06
C MET A 60 6.17 8.06 4.44
N LYS A 61 7.13 8.36 5.31
CA LYS A 61 6.87 8.92 6.63
C LYS A 61 6.09 10.24 6.52
N ASN A 62 6.53 11.15 5.66
CA ASN A 62 5.83 12.41 5.40
C ASN A 62 4.42 12.19 4.81
N GLY A 63 4.26 11.19 3.95
CA GLY A 63 2.96 10.78 3.42
C GLY A 63 2.00 10.32 4.52
N PHE A 64 2.46 9.49 5.45
CA PHE A 64 1.65 9.06 6.59
C PHE A 64 1.36 10.20 7.58
N GLU A 65 2.29 11.14 7.77
CA GLU A 65 2.02 12.37 8.52
C GLU A 65 0.89 13.18 7.87
N ALA A 66 0.90 13.32 6.55
CA ALA A 66 -0.17 13.98 5.81
C ALA A 66 -1.51 13.24 5.94
N TYR A 67 -1.53 11.90 5.84
CA TYR A 67 -2.74 11.11 6.04
C TYR A 67 -3.32 11.29 7.45
N ARG A 68 -2.49 11.28 8.49
CA ARG A 68 -2.92 11.56 9.87
C ARG A 68 -3.50 12.97 10.00
N ALA A 69 -2.83 13.97 9.42
CA ALA A 69 -3.28 15.36 9.46
C ALA A 69 -4.62 15.57 8.72
N MET A 70 -4.89 14.78 7.68
CA MET A 70 -6.18 14.76 6.98
C MET A 70 -7.28 13.99 7.73
N GLY A 71 -6.95 13.36 8.87
CA GLY A 71 -7.90 12.67 9.72
C GLY A 71 -8.01 11.17 9.48
N SER A 72 -7.12 10.55 8.69
CA SER A 72 -7.11 9.09 8.47
C SER A 72 -6.95 8.35 9.79
N LYS A 73 -7.78 7.32 10.02
CA LYS A 73 -7.80 6.51 11.24
C LYS A 73 -7.45 5.05 10.97
N THR A 74 -8.08 4.45 9.98
CA THR A 74 -7.85 3.05 9.63
C THR A 74 -8.00 2.84 8.13
N MET A 75 -7.40 1.75 7.65
CA MET A 75 -7.51 1.27 6.29
C MET A 75 -7.80 -0.23 6.32
N THR A 76 -8.86 -0.68 5.65
CA THR A 76 -9.28 -2.09 5.65
C THR A 76 -9.23 -2.67 4.24
N CYS A 77 -8.50 -3.77 4.05
CA CYS A 77 -8.53 -4.52 2.79
C CYS A 77 -9.79 -5.38 2.75
N LYS A 78 -10.72 -5.04 1.85
CA LYS A 78 -12.03 -5.69 1.70
C LYS A 78 -11.95 -6.91 0.79
N ASP A 79 -11.31 -6.77 -0.36
CA ASP A 79 -11.10 -7.85 -1.33
C ASP A 79 -9.84 -7.61 -2.16
N VAL A 80 -9.33 -8.68 -2.76
CA VAL A 80 -8.21 -8.66 -3.69
C VAL A 80 -8.52 -9.55 -4.89
N LEU A 81 -8.63 -8.92 -6.06
CA LEU A 81 -8.72 -9.58 -7.34
C LEU A 81 -7.33 -9.63 -7.98
N VAL A 82 -6.95 -10.79 -8.52
CA VAL A 82 -5.61 -11.02 -9.07
C VAL A 82 -5.73 -11.33 -10.56
N THR A 83 -5.04 -10.54 -11.37
CA THR A 83 -4.85 -10.77 -12.81
C THR A 83 -3.40 -11.13 -13.05
N THR A 84 -3.13 -12.39 -13.40
CA THR A 84 -1.77 -12.85 -13.70
C THR A 84 -1.22 -12.17 -14.94
N ILE A 85 0.02 -11.70 -14.87
CA ILE A 85 0.78 -11.22 -16.04
C ILE A 85 1.64 -12.39 -16.55
N ASP A 86 2.45 -12.96 -15.66
CA ASP A 86 3.31 -14.11 -15.96
C ASP A 86 3.56 -14.98 -14.71
N GLN A 87 4.64 -15.76 -14.69
CA GLN A 87 4.98 -16.63 -13.58
C GLN A 87 5.29 -15.88 -12.28
N ASP A 88 5.85 -14.68 -12.36
CA ASP A 88 6.38 -13.93 -11.24
C ASP A 88 5.71 -12.56 -11.07
N HIS A 89 4.83 -12.15 -11.99
CA HIS A 89 4.14 -10.87 -11.93
C HIS A 89 2.61 -11.01 -12.01
N CYS A 90 1.90 -10.12 -11.30
CA CYS A 90 0.46 -9.96 -11.41
C CYS A 90 0.01 -8.53 -11.12
N VAL A 91 -1.19 -8.18 -11.55
CA VAL A 91 -1.93 -7.01 -11.07
C VAL A 91 -2.86 -7.46 -9.94
N ALA A 92 -2.78 -6.78 -8.80
CA ALA A 92 -3.69 -6.95 -7.68
C ALA A 92 -4.60 -5.73 -7.58
N LYS A 93 -5.86 -5.90 -7.96
CA LYS A 93 -6.91 -4.89 -7.73
C LYS A 93 -7.42 -5.07 -6.31
N VAL A 94 -7.14 -4.10 -5.45
CA VAL A 94 -7.49 -4.14 -4.03
C VAL A 94 -8.61 -3.16 -3.74
N GLN A 95 -9.66 -3.68 -3.09
CA GLN A 95 -10.75 -2.87 -2.58
C GLN A 95 -10.40 -2.43 -1.16
N TRP A 96 -10.27 -1.13 -0.97
CA TRP A 96 -9.96 -0.52 0.30
C TRP A 96 -11.18 0.20 0.87
N SER A 97 -11.30 0.18 2.20
CA SER A 97 -12.24 0.99 2.95
C SER A 97 -11.46 1.79 3.99
N GLY A 98 -11.40 3.11 3.80
CA GLY A 98 -10.69 4.03 4.68
C GLY A 98 -11.64 4.74 5.63
N GLU A 99 -11.31 4.76 6.92
CA GLU A 99 -12.03 5.55 7.91
C GLU A 99 -11.28 6.85 8.20
N TYR A 100 -12.00 7.96 8.21
CA TYR A 100 -11.46 9.29 8.46
C TYR A 100 -12.34 10.06 9.44
N GLU A 101 -11.73 11.03 10.11
CA GLU A 101 -12.40 12.02 10.93
C GLU A 101 -12.38 13.37 10.21
N ARG A 102 -13.56 13.94 9.96
CA ARG A 102 -13.68 15.28 9.38
C ARG A 102 -13.27 16.36 10.40
N LYS A 103 -13.12 17.60 9.93
CA LYS A 103 -12.79 18.75 10.81
C LYS A 103 -13.81 18.99 11.94
N ASP A 104 -15.07 18.61 11.73
CA ASP A 104 -16.14 18.68 12.73
C ASP A 104 -16.19 17.46 13.67
N LYS A 105 -15.18 16.57 13.57
CA LYS A 105 -15.05 15.30 14.29
C LYS A 105 -16.05 14.22 13.91
N SER A 106 -16.86 14.43 12.87
CA SER A 106 -17.73 13.37 12.36
C SER A 106 -16.93 12.30 11.62
N PRO A 107 -17.25 11.01 11.80
CA PRO A 107 -16.61 9.94 11.04
C PRO A 107 -17.09 9.93 9.58
N VAL A 108 -16.21 9.47 8.68
CA VAL A 108 -16.53 9.16 7.29
C VAL A 108 -15.79 7.91 6.85
N THR A 109 -16.49 7.06 6.11
CA THR A 109 -15.90 5.93 5.41
C THR A 109 -15.88 6.24 3.92
N ILE A 110 -14.74 5.99 3.29
CA ILE A 110 -14.56 6.13 1.84
C ILE A 110 -14.05 4.80 1.31
N ASP A 111 -14.82 4.22 0.39
CA ASP A 111 -14.44 3.01 -0.33
C ASP A 111 -13.81 3.39 -1.67
N PHE A 112 -12.69 2.75 -2.00
CA PHE A 112 -11.97 3.00 -3.25
C PHE A 112 -11.18 1.76 -3.68
N GLU A 113 -10.72 1.76 -4.94
CA GLU A 113 -9.90 0.70 -5.51
C GLU A 113 -8.51 1.21 -5.86
N VAL A 114 -7.51 0.35 -5.68
CA VAL A 114 -6.15 0.58 -6.16
C VAL A 114 -5.67 -0.66 -6.90
N ASP A 115 -5.14 -0.46 -8.10
CA ASP A 115 -4.47 -1.50 -8.87
C ASP A 115 -2.98 -1.46 -8.53
N TYR A 116 -2.46 -2.53 -7.96
CA TYR A 116 -1.04 -2.69 -7.62
C TYR A 116 -0.36 -3.64 -8.60
N LEU A 117 0.83 -3.29 -9.05
CA LEU A 117 1.73 -4.18 -9.77
C LEU A 117 2.59 -4.92 -8.75
N ILE A 118 2.44 -6.25 -8.73
CA ILE A 118 3.12 -7.13 -7.78
C ILE A 118 4.11 -8.01 -8.51
N GLU A 119 5.32 -8.09 -7.97
CA GLU A 119 6.34 -9.07 -8.38
C GLU A 119 6.60 -10.08 -7.26
N ARG A 120 7.08 -11.26 -7.64
CA ARG A 120 7.72 -12.22 -6.75
C ARG A 120 9.22 -12.15 -6.97
N ARG A 121 9.96 -11.76 -5.93
CA ARG A 121 11.43 -11.68 -5.95
C ARG A 121 11.99 -12.31 -4.69
N ASP A 122 12.99 -13.17 -4.84
CA ASP A 122 13.65 -13.88 -3.73
C ASP A 122 12.67 -14.58 -2.78
N GLY A 123 11.60 -15.16 -3.34
CA GLY A 123 10.56 -15.87 -2.59
C GLY A 123 9.53 -14.98 -1.88
N SER A 124 9.64 -13.65 -1.98
CA SER A 124 8.72 -12.68 -1.36
C SER A 124 7.94 -11.89 -2.40
N LEU A 125 6.71 -11.48 -2.06
CA LEU A 125 5.94 -10.55 -2.89
C LEU A 125 6.34 -9.11 -2.57
N LYS A 126 6.41 -8.28 -3.62
CA LYS A 126 6.76 -6.86 -3.54
C LYS A 126 5.85 -6.03 -4.44
N VAL A 127 5.52 -4.82 -4.01
CA VAL A 127 4.89 -3.80 -4.85
C VAL A 127 5.97 -3.11 -5.68
N PHE A 128 5.78 -3.05 -7.00
CA PHE A 128 6.59 -2.22 -7.89
C PHE A 128 5.76 -1.17 -8.64
N GLY A 129 4.44 -1.15 -8.44
CA GLY A 129 3.60 -0.04 -8.85
C GLY A 129 2.14 -0.13 -8.46
#